data_AF-A0A7R9JNR4-F1
#
_entry.id   AF-A0A7R9JNR4-F1
#
_cell.length_a   1.000
_cell.length_b   1.000
_cell.length_c   1.000
_cell.angle_alpha   90.00
_cell.angle_beta   90.00
_cell.angle_gamma   90.00
#
_symmetry.space_group_name_H-M   'P 1'
#
loop_
_entity.id
_entity.type
_entity.pdbx_description
1 polymer ?
#
loop_
_entity_poly.entity_id
_entity_poly.type
_entity_poly.pdbx_seq_one_letter_code
_entity_poly.pdbx_strand_id
1 'polypeptide(L)'
;MLFQLDRSIIYDSLKINIPLAVPQQVLHHGVPVVASGWGYTDSARYNRPNTLQTVTLQIVSNDYCQAKHARSIYPIHLCAYGGEGFGVCNCGVFRVNILSCGVTHASGYMVQGDV
;
A
#
# COMPACT_ATOMS: atom_id res chain seq x y z
N MET A 1 -12.14 -4.61 -6.79
CA MET A 1 -13.42 -4.91 -6.08
C MET A 1 -14.10 -3.62 -5.59
N LEU A 2 -15.41 -3.47 -5.71
CA LEU A 2 -16.18 -2.30 -5.21
C LEU A 2 -17.23 -2.73 -4.19
N PHE A 3 -17.38 -1.96 -3.11
CA PHE A 3 -18.37 -2.20 -2.06
C PHE A 3 -19.36 -1.03 -2.02
N GLN A 4 -20.66 -1.37 -2.03
CA GLN A 4 -21.74 -0.41 -1.82
C GLN A 4 -22.11 -0.39 -0.34
N LEU A 5 -22.27 0.80 0.22
CA LEU A 5 -22.69 0.97 1.61
C LEU A 5 -24.20 0.93 1.71
N ASP A 6 -24.72 0.34 2.80
CA ASP A 6 -26.17 0.30 3.09
C ASP A 6 -26.79 1.70 3.23
N ARG A 7 -25.96 2.69 3.57
CA ARG A 7 -26.33 4.11 3.68
C ARG A 7 -25.20 5.02 3.23
N SER A 8 -25.57 6.20 2.74
CA SER A 8 -24.61 7.23 2.38
C SER A 8 -23.79 7.71 3.60
N ILE A 9 -22.51 7.98 3.37
CA ILE A 9 -21.62 8.59 4.36
C ILE A 9 -21.97 10.07 4.49
N ILE A 10 -22.01 10.56 5.72
CA ILE A 10 -22.05 12.01 6.01
C ILE A 10 -20.60 12.48 6.08
N TYR A 11 -20.23 13.41 5.20
CA TYR A 11 -18.88 13.97 5.14
C TYR A 11 -18.67 15.03 6.22
N ASP A 12 -17.49 15.02 6.82
CA ASP A 12 -17.06 15.97 7.85
C ASP A 12 -15.53 16.13 7.81
N SER A 13 -14.93 16.77 8.82
CA SER A 13 -13.48 16.98 8.89
C SER A 13 -12.67 15.68 9.02
N LEU A 14 -13.30 14.55 9.38
CA LEU A 14 -12.66 13.24 9.56
C LEU A 14 -13.05 12.24 8.47
N LYS A 15 -14.15 12.48 7.74
CA LYS A 15 -14.66 11.64 6.67
C LYS A 15 -14.68 12.46 5.40
N ILE A 16 -13.69 12.23 4.55
CA ILE A 16 -13.54 12.87 3.24
C ILE A 16 -13.35 11.80 2.15
N ASN A 17 -13.65 12.15 0.91
CA ASN A 17 -13.33 11.32 -0.25
C ASN A 17 -11.87 11.50 -0.66
N ILE A 18 -11.30 10.45 -1.25
CA ILE A 18 -9.97 10.49 -1.85
C ILE A 18 -10.17 10.57 -3.37
N PRO A 19 -9.60 11.57 -4.06
CA PRO A 19 -9.69 11.64 -5.52
C PRO A 19 -8.94 10.47 -6.15
N LEU A 20 -9.50 9.93 -7.23
CA LEU A 20 -8.82 8.90 -8.01
C LEU A 20 -7.67 9.52 -8.82
N ALA A 21 -6.63 8.74 -9.06
CA ALA A 21 -5.55 9.14 -9.95
C ALA A 21 -6.10 9.41 -11.36
N VAL A 22 -5.53 10.39 -12.05
CA VAL A 22 -5.88 10.66 -13.45
C VAL A 22 -5.33 9.53 -14.34
N PRO A 23 -6.09 9.11 -15.37
CA PRO A 23 -5.59 8.13 -16.34
C PRO A 23 -4.23 8.55 -16.90
N GLN A 24 -3.33 7.57 -17.11
CA GLN A 24 -1.98 7.78 -17.66
C GLN A 24 -1.01 8.57 -16.77
N GLN A 25 -1.35 8.79 -15.49
CA GLN A 25 -0.36 9.28 -14.52
C GLN A 25 0.76 8.26 -14.35
N VAL A 26 1.94 8.57 -14.89
CA VAL A 26 3.13 7.74 -14.72
C VAL A 26 3.77 8.10 -13.37
N LEU A 27 3.84 7.12 -12.46
CA LEU A 27 4.63 7.25 -11.24
C LEU A 27 6.08 6.87 -11.54
N HIS A 28 7.01 7.79 -11.31
CA HIS A 28 8.43 7.55 -11.51
C HIS A 28 9.06 6.88 -10.30
N HIS A 29 10.16 6.16 -10.53
CA HIS A 29 11.01 5.64 -9.47
C HIS A 29 11.47 6.78 -8.54
N GLY A 30 11.45 6.57 -7.23
CA GLY A 30 11.85 7.53 -6.21
C GLY A 30 10.75 8.50 -5.76
N VAL A 31 9.56 8.47 -6.37
CA VAL A 31 8.43 9.28 -5.90
C VAL A 31 8.04 8.83 -4.49
N PRO A 32 8.02 9.75 -3.49
CA PRO A 32 7.64 9.41 -2.13
C PRO A 32 6.12 9.19 -2.05
N VAL A 33 5.72 8.14 -1.35
CA VAL A 33 4.33 7.77 -1.10
C VAL A 33 4.15 7.41 0.36
N VAL A 34 2.97 7.67 0.91
CA VAL A 34 2.67 7.36 2.32
C VAL A 34 1.69 6.21 2.37
N ALA A 35 2.03 5.19 3.14
CA ALA A 35 1.18 4.05 3.40
C ALA A 35 0.56 4.16 4.82
N SER A 36 -0.72 3.85 5.01
CA SER A 36 -1.39 3.96 6.33
C SER A 36 -2.39 2.85 6.63
N GLY A 37 -2.36 2.34 7.87
CA GLY A 37 -3.30 1.31 8.34
C GLY A 37 -3.02 0.76 9.75
N TRP A 38 -3.70 -0.33 10.09
CA TRP A 38 -3.62 -1.02 11.38
C TRP A 38 -3.04 -2.44 11.25
N GLY A 39 -2.15 -2.63 10.28
CA GLY A 39 -1.39 -3.87 10.12
C GLY A 39 -0.44 -4.12 11.29
N TYR A 40 0.27 -5.25 11.27
CA TYR A 40 1.23 -5.55 12.32
C TYR A 40 2.39 -4.57 12.29
N THR A 41 2.78 -4.04 13.46
CA THR A 41 3.95 -3.16 13.59
C THR A 41 5.24 -3.93 13.85
N ASP A 42 5.12 -5.22 14.19
CA ASP A 42 6.23 -6.13 14.46
C ASP A 42 5.94 -7.47 13.76
N SER A 43 6.82 -7.87 12.84
CA SER A 43 6.68 -9.10 12.06
C SER A 43 6.87 -10.38 12.88
N ALA A 44 7.49 -10.31 14.06
CA ALA A 44 7.71 -11.46 14.95
C ALA A 44 6.60 -11.58 16.00
N ARG A 45 6.06 -10.46 16.48
CA ARG A 45 5.06 -10.43 17.55
C ARG A 45 3.61 -10.43 17.06
N TYR A 46 3.38 -10.11 15.79
CA TYR A 46 2.04 -10.05 15.19
C TYR A 46 1.06 -9.18 16.00
N ASN A 47 1.56 -8.08 16.57
CA ASN A 47 0.75 -7.17 17.37
C ASN A 47 0.13 -6.07 16.49
N ARG A 48 -1.17 -5.82 16.64
CA ARG A 48 -1.88 -4.75 15.94
C ARG A 48 -1.94 -3.49 16.81
N PRO A 49 -1.66 -2.32 16.25
CA PRO A 49 -1.71 -1.06 16.98
C PRO A 49 -3.16 -0.62 17.21
N ASN A 50 -3.40 0.09 18.31
CA ASN A 50 -4.69 0.72 18.58
C ASN A 50 -4.89 2.02 17.80
N THR A 51 -3.80 2.62 17.32
CA THR A 51 -3.79 3.88 16.57
C THR A 51 -3.34 3.63 15.13
N LEU A 52 -3.83 4.46 14.20
CA LEU A 52 -3.45 4.40 12.79
C LEU A 52 -1.94 4.63 12.65
N GLN A 53 -1.27 3.74 11.93
CA GLN A 53 0.15 3.88 11.62
C GLN A 53 0.35 4.45 10.23
N THR A 54 1.48 5.13 10.03
CA THR A 54 1.89 5.64 8.73
C THR A 54 3.35 5.31 8.48
N VAL A 55 3.70 5.08 7.21
CA VAL A 55 5.09 4.85 6.79
C VAL A 55 5.31 5.48 5.42
N THR A 56 6.43 6.19 5.27
CA THR A 56 6.85 6.75 3.98
C THR A 56 7.66 5.71 3.22
N LEU A 57 7.28 5.50 1.96
CA LEU A 57 7.94 4.59 1.02
C LEU A 57 8.31 5.37 -0.25
N GLN A 58 9.13 4.78 -1.10
CA GLN A 58 9.45 5.30 -2.42
C GLN A 58 8.99 4.31 -3.49
N ILE A 59 8.40 4.81 -4.57
CA ILE A 59 8.06 3.98 -5.73
C ILE A 59 9.33 3.38 -6.33
N VAL A 60 9.28 2.10 -6.68
CA VAL A 60 10.35 1.40 -7.41
C VAL A 60 9.80 0.77 -8.69
N SER A 61 10.66 0.60 -9.70
CA SER A 61 10.24 0.03 -10.97
C SER A 61 9.90 -1.46 -10.84
N ASN A 62 9.04 -1.95 -11.73
CA ASN A 62 8.67 -3.37 -11.74
C ASN A 62 9.89 -4.26 -12.04
N ASP A 63 10.83 -3.80 -12.86
CA ASP A 63 12.09 -4.51 -13.12
C ASP A 63 12.94 -4.66 -11.86
N TYR A 64 13.09 -3.58 -11.08
CA TYR A 64 13.78 -3.62 -9.79
C TYR A 64 13.08 -4.57 -8.81
N CYS A 65 11.75 -4.50 -8.77
CA CYS A 65 10.92 -5.35 -7.92
C CYS A 65 11.06 -6.84 -8.30
N GLN A 66 11.00 -7.16 -9.59
CA GLN A 66 11.15 -8.52 -10.11
C GLN A 66 12.51 -9.13 -9.77
N ALA A 67 13.58 -8.32 -9.75
CA ALA A 67 14.90 -8.77 -9.33
C ALA A 67 14.99 -9.10 -7.82
N LYS A 68 14.02 -8.65 -7.01
CA LYS A 68 13.97 -8.88 -5.56
C LYS A 68 12.93 -9.91 -5.13
N HIS A 69 12.02 -10.32 -6.01
CA HIS A 69 10.96 -11.27 -5.72
C HIS A 69 11.02 -12.50 -6.62
N ALA A 70 10.85 -13.68 -6.03
CA ALA A 70 10.74 -14.93 -6.79
C ALA A 70 9.40 -15.08 -7.53
N ARG A 71 8.40 -14.24 -7.21
CA ARG A 71 7.08 -14.23 -7.87
C ARG A 71 7.09 -13.26 -9.04
N SER A 72 6.24 -13.54 -10.03
CA SER A 72 6.06 -12.69 -11.20
C SER A 72 5.40 -11.37 -10.83
N ILE A 73 6.03 -10.27 -11.24
CA ILE A 73 5.53 -8.91 -11.16
C ILE A 73 4.90 -8.55 -12.51
N TYR A 74 3.62 -8.17 -12.50
CA TYR A 74 2.88 -7.80 -13.71
C TYR A 74 2.83 -6.28 -13.88
N PRO A 75 2.57 -5.74 -15.09
CA PRO A 75 2.45 -4.31 -15.32
C PRO A 75 1.37 -3.60 -14.48
N ILE A 76 0.34 -4.34 -14.05
CA ILE A 76 -0.71 -3.86 -13.14
C ILE A 76 -0.23 -3.76 -11.69
N HIS A 77 0.97 -4.23 -11.38
CA HIS A 77 1.58 -4.10 -10.07
C HIS A 77 2.30 -2.78 -9.93
N LEU A 78 2.21 -2.20 -8.74
CA LEU A 78 3.05 -1.09 -8.32
C LEU A 78 3.93 -1.57 -7.16
N CYS A 79 5.22 -1.21 -7.19
CA CYS A 79 6.12 -1.54 -6.11
C CYS A 79 6.59 -0.31 -5.35
N ALA A 80 6.71 -0.45 -4.03
CA ALA A 80 7.25 0.60 -3.16
C ALA A 80 8.20 0.02 -2.11
N TYR A 81 9.18 0.83 -1.67
CA TYR A 81 10.22 0.42 -0.72
C TYR A 81 10.51 1.53 0.30
N GLY A 82 10.55 1.16 1.58
CA GLY A 82 10.79 2.10 2.70
C GLY A 82 12.17 2.02 3.34
N GLY A 83 13.01 1.07 2.91
CA GLY A 83 14.21 0.69 3.66
C GLY A 83 14.02 -0.58 4.49
N GLU A 84 15.12 -1.07 5.07
CA GLU A 84 15.08 -2.19 6.00
C GLU A 84 14.26 -1.84 7.25
N GLY A 85 13.35 -2.72 7.65
CA GLY A 85 12.47 -2.51 8.80
C GLY A 85 11.23 -1.66 8.52
N PHE A 86 11.08 -1.08 7.32
CA PHE A 86 9.96 -0.20 6.99
C PHE A 86 9.04 -0.75 5.91
N GLY A 87 7.79 -0.96 6.29
CA GLY A 87 6.65 -0.89 5.38
C GLY A 87 5.44 -1.71 5.82
N VAL A 88 4.72 -2.32 4.88
CA VAL A 88 3.36 -2.83 5.10
C VAL A 88 3.37 -4.32 5.48
N CYS A 89 2.89 -4.65 6.69
CA CYS A 89 2.82 -6.03 7.16
C CYS A 89 1.36 -6.42 7.48
N ASN A 90 0.89 -7.54 6.91
CA ASN A 90 -0.42 -8.18 7.14
C ASN A 90 -1.56 -7.18 7.38
N CYS A 91 -2.22 -6.78 6.30
CA CYS A 91 -3.11 -5.63 6.27
C CYS A 91 -4.41 -5.87 7.06
N GLY A 92 -4.49 -5.32 8.26
CA GLY A 92 -5.78 -4.92 8.85
C GLY A 92 -6.16 -3.54 8.30
N VAL A 93 -7.00 -3.52 7.26
CA VAL A 93 -7.67 -2.34 6.63
C VAL A 93 -6.77 -1.11 6.37
N PHE A 94 -6.46 -0.88 5.08
CA PHE A 94 -5.54 0.16 4.61
C PHE A 94 -6.28 1.35 3.97
N ARG A 95 -5.82 2.57 4.24
CA ARG A 95 -6.14 3.78 3.44
C ARG A 95 -4.85 4.25 2.80
N VAL A 96 -4.67 3.93 1.53
CA VAL A 96 -3.60 4.51 0.71
C VAL A 96 -4.10 4.66 -0.71
N ASN A 97 -3.52 5.62 -1.42
CA ASN A 97 -3.43 5.64 -2.89
C ASN A 97 -2.67 4.43 -3.49
N ILE A 98 -2.53 3.32 -2.75
CA ILE A 98 -1.73 2.13 -3.05
C ILE A 98 -2.34 0.92 -2.29
N LEU A 99 -3.06 0.05 -3.01
CA LEU A 99 -3.67 -1.18 -2.49
C LEU A 99 -2.73 -2.39 -2.57
N SER A 100 -2.25 -2.92 -1.44
CA SER A 100 -1.95 -4.36 -1.38
C SER A 100 -1.66 -4.96 -0.02
N CYS A 101 -2.12 -6.21 0.10
CA CYS A 101 -1.66 -7.19 1.05
C CYS A 101 -0.58 -8.08 0.39
N GLY A 102 0.63 -8.11 0.96
CA GLY A 102 1.74 -8.95 0.51
C GLY A 102 2.57 -9.43 1.70
N VAL A 103 3.03 -10.68 1.63
CA VAL A 103 3.75 -11.39 2.70
C VAL A 103 5.13 -10.80 2.96
N THR A 104 5.43 -10.67 4.26
CA THR A 104 6.71 -10.27 4.85
C THR A 104 7.88 -11.00 4.22
N HIS A 105 8.83 -10.27 3.63
CA HIS A 105 10.29 -10.45 3.75
C HIS A 105 10.97 -9.21 3.12
N ALA A 106 11.47 -8.30 3.96
CA ALA A 106 12.57 -7.32 3.80
C ALA A 106 12.92 -6.65 2.44
N SER A 107 12.12 -6.73 1.38
CA SER A 107 12.35 -6.00 0.12
C SER A 107 11.07 -5.99 -0.69
N GLY A 108 10.53 -4.80 -0.94
CA GLY A 108 9.43 -4.56 -1.91
C GLY A 108 8.03 -4.92 -1.42
N TYR A 109 7.12 -3.95 -1.48
CA TYR A 109 5.68 -4.17 -1.32
C TYR A 109 5.03 -4.23 -2.70
N MET A 110 4.24 -5.27 -2.98
CA MET A 110 3.60 -5.52 -4.28
C MET A 110 2.12 -5.15 -4.25
N VAL A 111 1.74 -4.15 -5.04
CA VAL A 111 0.43 -3.50 -5.08
C VAL A 111 -0.34 -4.00 -6.28
N GLN A 112 -1.31 -4.89 -6.11
CA GLN A 112 -2.08 -5.43 -7.23
C GLN A 112 -3.18 -4.44 -7.62
N GLY A 113 -3.06 -3.80 -8.79
CA GLY A 113 -4.16 -3.08 -9.42
C GLY A 113 -5.22 -4.06 -9.92
N ASP A 114 -6.47 -3.88 -9.49
CA ASP A 114 -7.60 -4.61 -10.04
C ASP A 114 -8.04 -3.96 -11.37
N VAL A 115 -8.36 -4.80 -12.36
CA VAL A 115 -9.16 -4.46 -13.55
C VAL A 115 -10.65 -4.36 -13.22
#